data_AF-A0A960N0K5-F1
#
_entry.id   AF-A0A960N0K5-F1
#
_cell.length_a   1.000
_cell.length_b   1.000
_cell.length_c   1.000
_cell.angle_alpha   90.00
_cell.angle_beta   90.00
_cell.angle_gamma   90.00
#
_symmetry.space_group_name_H-M   'P 1'
#
loop_
_entity.id
_entity.type
_entity.pdbx_description
1 polymer ?
#
loop_
_entity_poly.entity_id
_entity_poly.type
_entity_poly.pdbx_seq_one_letter_code
_entity_poly.pdbx_strand_id
1 'polypeptide(L)'
;MRRLLFLGLALMSPVSAEDMTWLENDRIRLGIDLDRGGSITFLAAKDGKNVINNFDLGRQVQLSFFSGPVPFEADGQKPAEHWSHIGWNPIQSGDDFGNTSRILEHRNDGKQIHVACVPLQWPLNGVPGDCRFDSWLEIDGPVVKARARITNSRGDHTFYPARLQELPAVYANAPFHRVVSYQGAKPFTGETASPVPAPTGKHPWSFWMGTEGWAALLDDKDFGLGLITPGRVHFTGGFAGQPGPNDTTGNSTGYLAGQGQEILDHDIIYEFRYELVLGALSEIRARAAHHRSTALPAWNFAEDRRSWHYQNASDRGWPVQDYLEVTFDQNDPQLISPFTFWQAEEAPFLVIEAAFSTSQKQGVVMWQALDEKGFSSDHFATFPIQGDG
;
A
#
# COMPACT_ATOMS: atom_id res chain seq x y z
N MET A 1 -14.47 14.29 69.31
CA MET A 1 -14.77 14.21 67.87
C MET A 1 -13.91 15.20 67.11
N ARG A 2 -12.80 14.74 66.50
CA ARG A 2 -12.02 15.53 65.52
C ARG A 2 -12.10 14.78 64.19
N ARG A 3 -12.72 15.39 63.19
CA ARG A 3 -12.82 14.85 61.83
C ARG A 3 -11.45 15.00 61.16
N LEU A 4 -10.84 13.89 60.76
CA LEU A 4 -9.74 13.89 59.79
C LEU A 4 -10.33 14.12 58.39
N LEU A 5 -9.89 15.18 57.71
CA LEU A 5 -10.02 15.29 56.25
C LEU A 5 -8.95 14.39 55.63
N PHE A 6 -9.36 13.38 54.87
CA PHE A 6 -8.49 12.70 53.91
C PHE A 6 -8.43 13.54 52.64
N LEU A 7 -7.26 14.11 52.37
CA LEU A 7 -6.95 14.72 51.07
C LEU A 7 -6.57 13.58 50.12
N GLY A 8 -7.47 13.22 49.20
CA GLY A 8 -7.17 12.26 48.14
C GLY A 8 -6.20 12.90 47.15
N LEU A 9 -4.95 12.43 47.14
CA LEU A 9 -3.97 12.77 46.11
C LEU A 9 -4.36 12.00 44.85
N ALA A 10 -4.93 12.68 43.85
CA ALA A 10 -5.08 12.11 42.52
C ALA A 10 -3.68 12.00 41.90
N LEU A 11 -3.19 10.77 41.78
CA LEU A 11 -2.02 10.45 40.97
C LEU A 11 -2.40 10.68 39.50
N MET A 12 -2.04 11.83 38.95
CA MET A 12 -1.99 11.98 37.50
C MET A 12 -0.78 11.17 37.02
N SER A 13 -1.04 10.07 36.32
CA SER A 13 0.00 9.38 35.57
C SER A 13 0.61 10.38 34.58
N PRO A 14 1.95 10.50 34.49
CA PRO A 14 2.55 11.30 33.44
C PRO A 14 2.13 10.71 32.09
N VAL A 15 1.64 11.56 31.19
CA VAL A 15 1.59 11.23 29.75
C VAL A 15 3.02 10.86 29.38
N SER A 16 3.26 9.59 29.04
CA SER A 16 4.54 9.18 28.50
C SER A 16 4.81 10.04 27.27
N ALA A 17 5.98 10.69 27.22
CA ALA A 17 6.40 11.31 25.97
C ALA A 17 6.50 10.19 24.93
N GLU A 18 5.92 10.41 23.73
CA GLU A 18 5.99 9.47 22.61
C GLU A 18 7.45 9.07 22.37
N ASP A 19 7.74 7.76 22.29
CA ASP A 19 9.09 7.27 22.01
C ASP A 19 9.42 7.43 20.52
N MET A 20 9.80 8.65 20.14
CA MET A 20 10.03 9.06 18.76
C MET A 20 11.49 8.93 18.33
N THR A 21 11.72 8.42 17.12
CA THR A 21 13.03 8.45 16.45
C THR A 21 12.95 9.24 15.14
N TRP A 22 14.04 9.94 14.79
CA TRP A 22 13.99 11.03 13.81
C TRP A 22 15.07 10.92 12.73
N LEU A 23 14.76 11.42 11.54
CA LEU A 23 15.71 11.87 10.53
C LEU A 23 15.40 13.33 10.16
N GLU A 24 16.43 14.12 9.92
CA GLU A 24 16.27 15.53 9.56
C GLU A 24 17.38 15.99 8.62
N ASN A 25 17.03 16.77 7.60
CA ASN A 25 17.96 17.47 6.73
C ASN A 25 17.62 18.98 6.68
N ASP A 26 18.09 19.72 5.68
CA ASP A 26 17.80 21.15 5.51
C ASP A 26 16.40 21.44 4.94
N ARG A 27 15.67 20.41 4.48
CA ARG A 27 14.36 20.53 3.82
C ARG A 27 13.21 20.00 4.67
N ILE A 28 13.36 18.82 5.25
CA ILE A 28 12.30 18.11 5.98
C ILE A 28 12.79 17.48 7.28
N ARG A 29 11.82 17.20 8.15
CA ARG A 29 11.97 16.39 9.36
C ARG A 29 10.97 15.24 9.31
N LEU A 30 11.47 14.02 9.47
CA LEU A 30 10.72 12.77 9.50
C LEU A 30 10.82 12.17 10.90
N GLY A 31 9.68 11.74 11.45
CA GLY A 31 9.63 11.02 12.72
C GLY A 31 8.74 9.79 12.64
N ILE A 32 9.20 8.69 13.25
CA ILE A 32 8.39 7.50 13.49
C ILE A 32 8.19 7.31 15.00
N ASP A 33 7.04 6.72 15.36
CA ASP A 33 6.63 6.46 16.74
C ASP A 33 6.87 4.97 17.10
N LEU A 34 7.80 4.72 18.01
CA LEU A 34 8.12 3.37 18.47
C LEU A 34 7.02 2.77 19.35
N ASP A 35 6.17 3.60 19.96
CA ASP A 35 4.99 3.13 20.69
C ASP A 35 3.84 2.71 19.74
N ARG A 36 3.96 2.98 18.43
CA ARG A 36 2.99 2.62 17.37
C ARG A 36 3.65 1.83 16.24
N GLY A 37 4.37 0.76 16.59
CA GLY A 37 4.96 -0.15 15.60
C GLY A 37 5.98 0.47 14.63
N GLY A 38 6.48 1.68 14.93
CA GLY A 38 7.41 2.39 14.07
C GLY A 38 6.77 3.00 12.83
N SER A 39 5.46 3.24 12.84
CA SER A 39 4.77 3.96 11.78
C SER A 39 5.24 5.41 11.69
N ILE A 40 5.21 6.00 10.50
CA ILE A 40 5.51 7.43 10.33
C ILE A 40 4.30 8.22 10.84
N THR A 41 4.49 8.89 11.98
CA THR A 41 3.51 9.77 12.62
C THR A 41 3.86 11.25 12.42
N PHE A 42 5.06 11.56 11.95
CA PHE A 42 5.51 12.92 11.72
C PHE A 42 6.25 13.08 10.39
N LEU A 43 5.78 14.03 9.58
CA LEU A 43 6.52 14.56 8.44
C LEU A 43 6.22 16.04 8.31
N ALA A 44 7.25 16.88 8.26
CA ALA A 44 7.09 18.31 8.06
C ALA A 44 8.25 18.87 7.24
N ALA A 45 8.03 20.03 6.61
CA ALA A 45 9.14 20.89 6.20
C ALA A 45 9.93 21.29 7.46
N LYS A 46 11.21 21.63 7.32
CA LYS A 46 12.14 21.97 8.43
C LYS A 46 11.49 22.77 9.57
N ASP A 47 10.81 23.85 9.22
CA ASP A 47 10.11 24.76 10.15
C ASP A 47 8.57 24.73 9.98
N GLY A 48 8.08 23.67 9.34
CA GLY A 48 6.68 23.45 9.03
C GLY A 48 5.90 22.75 10.14
N LYS A 49 4.61 22.60 9.93
CA LYS A 49 3.74 21.77 10.78
C LYS A 49 3.72 20.34 10.25
N ASN A 50 3.52 19.38 11.15
CA ASN A 50 3.29 17.99 10.79
C ASN A 50 2.12 17.88 9.79
N VAL A 51 2.32 17.13 8.71
CA VAL A 51 1.29 16.90 7.69
C VAL A 51 0.54 15.58 7.89
N ILE A 52 1.05 14.70 8.75
CA ILE A 52 0.50 13.37 8.99
C ILE A 52 -0.67 13.45 9.98
N ASN A 53 -1.77 12.79 9.61
CA ASN A 53 -2.90 12.59 10.52
C ASN A 53 -2.58 11.46 11.49
N ASN A 54 -3.03 11.59 12.74
CA ASN A 54 -2.77 10.68 13.85
C ASN A 54 -4.01 10.50 14.74
N PHE A 55 -5.21 10.69 14.17
CA PHE A 55 -6.48 10.67 14.92
C PHE A 55 -6.75 9.34 15.63
N ASP A 56 -6.42 8.22 14.99
CA ASP A 56 -6.53 6.85 15.50
C ASP A 56 -5.32 6.02 15.04
N LEU A 57 -5.28 4.72 15.37
CA LEU A 57 -4.21 3.80 14.95
C LEU A 57 -4.36 3.32 13.50
N GLY A 58 -5.45 3.67 12.81
CA GLY A 58 -5.66 3.40 11.39
C GLY A 58 -5.09 4.49 10.48
N ARG A 59 -4.74 5.67 11.03
CA ARG A 59 -4.35 6.85 10.26
C ARG A 59 -2.95 7.31 10.58
N GLN A 60 -1.97 6.87 9.79
CA GLN A 60 -0.57 7.29 9.78
C GLN A 60 -0.05 7.16 8.33
N VAL A 61 1.27 7.21 8.09
CA VAL A 61 1.84 6.44 6.97
C VAL A 61 2.31 5.10 7.50
N GLN A 62 1.67 4.03 7.04
CA GLN A 62 1.82 2.70 7.64
C GLN A 62 1.57 1.55 6.66
N LEU A 63 2.10 0.39 7.03
CA LEU A 63 1.85 -0.87 6.33
C LEU A 63 0.52 -1.49 6.75
N SER A 64 -0.25 -1.94 5.76
CA SER A 64 -1.55 -2.58 5.93
C SER A 64 -1.74 -3.60 4.80
N PHE A 65 -1.92 -4.87 5.16
CA PHE A 65 -2.01 -5.97 4.20
C PHE A 65 -3.31 -6.74 4.35
N PHE A 66 -3.75 -7.41 3.30
CA PHE A 66 -5.06 -8.05 3.23
C PHE A 66 -4.92 -9.47 2.67
N SER A 67 -5.50 -10.44 3.37
CA SER A 67 -5.62 -11.83 2.91
C SER A 67 -6.95 -12.42 3.37
N GLY A 68 -7.30 -13.60 2.89
CA GLY A 68 -8.29 -14.43 3.55
C GLY A 68 -7.75 -15.10 4.84
N PRO A 69 -8.64 -15.70 5.63
CA PRO A 69 -10.07 -15.83 5.38
C PRO A 69 -10.83 -14.51 5.60
N VAL A 70 -12.05 -14.43 5.05
CA VAL A 70 -12.99 -13.31 5.22
C VAL A 70 -14.34 -13.88 5.65
N PRO A 71 -14.81 -13.65 6.90
CA PRO A 71 -14.13 -12.97 8.00
C PRO A 71 -12.88 -13.72 8.49
N PHE A 72 -11.99 -13.02 9.20
CA PHE A 72 -10.88 -13.62 9.95
C PHE A 72 -11.23 -13.68 11.43
N GLU A 73 -11.16 -14.88 12.01
CA GLU A 73 -11.37 -15.15 13.42
C GLU A 73 -10.09 -15.80 13.99
N ALA A 74 -9.66 -15.37 15.16
CA ALA A 74 -8.47 -15.89 15.84
C ALA A 74 -8.64 -15.75 17.36
N ASP A 75 -8.00 -16.62 18.13
CA ASP A 75 -8.04 -16.63 19.60
C ASP A 75 -9.46 -16.60 20.20
N GLY A 76 -10.42 -17.23 19.51
CA GLY A 76 -11.83 -17.23 19.90
C GLY A 76 -12.54 -15.88 19.74
N GLN A 77 -11.89 -14.89 19.13
CA GLN A 77 -12.44 -13.58 18.81
C GLN A 77 -13.06 -13.55 17.42
N LYS A 78 -14.12 -12.75 17.27
CA LYS A 78 -14.74 -12.39 16.00
C LYS A 78 -14.35 -10.96 15.64
N PRO A 79 -14.27 -10.62 14.34
CA PRO A 79 -13.99 -9.25 13.93
C PRO A 79 -15.06 -8.29 14.43
N ALA A 80 -14.67 -7.05 14.74
CA ALA A 80 -15.60 -5.96 14.97
C ALA A 80 -16.61 -5.90 13.80
N GLU A 81 -17.89 -5.69 14.10
CA GLU A 81 -18.98 -5.86 13.12
C GLU A 81 -18.76 -5.00 11.87
N HIS A 82 -18.35 -3.74 12.05
CA HIS A 82 -18.06 -2.78 10.98
C HIS A 82 -16.82 -3.13 10.15
N TRP A 83 -15.96 -4.04 10.63
CA TRP A 83 -14.77 -4.53 9.93
C TRP A 83 -14.84 -6.02 9.53
N SER A 84 -15.99 -6.67 9.67
CA SER A 84 -16.17 -8.11 9.36
C SER A 84 -15.83 -8.53 7.92
N HIS A 85 -15.83 -7.58 6.98
CA HIS A 85 -15.52 -7.78 5.57
C HIS A 85 -14.02 -7.68 5.24
N ILE A 86 -13.18 -7.26 6.19
CA ILE A 86 -11.79 -6.91 5.91
C ILE A 86 -10.87 -8.13 5.83
N GLY A 87 -11.24 -9.25 6.47
CA GLY A 87 -10.44 -10.48 6.51
C GLY A 87 -9.21 -10.41 7.40
N TRP A 88 -8.17 -11.18 7.05
CA TRP A 88 -6.86 -11.10 7.68
C TRP A 88 -6.23 -9.76 7.30
N ASN A 89 -6.02 -8.88 8.28
CA ASN A 89 -5.56 -7.51 8.07
C ASN A 89 -4.65 -7.02 9.19
N PRO A 90 -3.36 -7.40 9.18
CA PRO A 90 -2.37 -6.83 10.09
C PRO A 90 -2.04 -5.38 9.69
N ILE A 91 -2.05 -4.49 10.69
CA ILE A 91 -1.74 -3.06 10.54
C ILE A 91 -0.56 -2.68 11.44
N GLN A 92 0.33 -1.84 10.90
CA GLN A 92 1.60 -1.51 11.55
C GLN A 92 1.41 -0.75 12.87
N SER A 93 0.54 0.26 12.93
CA SER A 93 0.39 1.07 14.15
C SER A 93 -0.32 0.33 15.29
N GLY A 94 -1.28 -0.55 14.98
CA GLY A 94 -2.10 -1.23 15.98
C GLY A 94 -3.46 -1.66 15.45
N ASP A 95 -4.45 -1.77 16.33
CA ASP A 95 -5.81 -2.23 16.02
C ASP A 95 -6.91 -1.18 16.30
N ASP A 96 -8.14 -1.49 15.86
CA ASP A 96 -9.34 -0.63 16.03
C ASP A 96 -9.77 -0.49 17.50
N PHE A 97 -9.19 -1.29 18.41
CA PHE A 97 -9.47 -1.28 19.84
C PHE A 97 -8.46 -0.45 20.64
N GLY A 98 -7.47 0.14 19.97
CA GLY A 98 -6.50 1.05 20.56
C GLY A 98 -5.27 0.35 21.16
N ASN A 99 -5.04 -0.94 20.88
CA ASN A 99 -3.78 -1.60 21.22
C ASN A 99 -2.73 -1.26 20.16
N THR A 100 -1.48 -1.09 20.57
CA THR A 100 -0.39 -0.75 19.65
C THR A 100 0.52 -1.94 19.34
N SER A 101 1.08 -1.93 18.14
CA SER A 101 2.01 -2.95 17.69
C SER A 101 3.34 -2.90 18.43
N ARG A 102 3.93 -4.08 18.66
CA ARG A 102 5.17 -4.23 19.43
C ARG A 102 6.40 -4.16 18.55
N ILE A 103 7.35 -3.30 18.90
CA ILE A 103 8.68 -3.25 18.28
C ILE A 103 9.48 -4.53 18.57
N LEU A 104 10.08 -5.09 17.53
CA LEU A 104 11.04 -6.19 17.59
C LEU A 104 12.48 -5.67 17.50
N GLU A 105 12.69 -4.66 16.66
CA GLU A 105 14.01 -4.15 16.32
C GLU A 105 13.89 -2.67 15.94
N HIS A 106 14.87 -1.88 16.38
CA HIS A 106 15.03 -0.49 15.96
C HIS A 106 16.52 -0.18 15.83
N ARG A 107 16.89 0.45 14.72
CA ARG A 107 18.22 1.01 14.47
C ARG A 107 18.07 2.35 13.80
N ASN A 108 18.81 3.35 14.25
CA ASN A 108 18.92 4.65 13.60
C ASN A 108 20.38 5.09 13.64
N ASP A 109 21.00 5.24 12.48
CA ASP A 109 22.40 5.68 12.33
C ASP A 109 22.53 7.16 11.95
N GLY A 110 21.41 7.90 11.96
CA GLY A 110 21.30 9.29 11.53
C GLY A 110 21.18 9.49 10.02
N LYS A 111 21.28 8.41 9.22
CA LYS A 111 21.09 8.43 7.75
C LYS A 111 19.92 7.55 7.33
N GLN A 112 19.75 6.41 7.99
CA GLN A 112 18.68 5.47 7.79
C GLN A 112 18.06 5.06 9.14
N ILE A 113 16.74 4.97 9.17
CA ILE A 113 16.01 4.26 10.23
C ILE A 113 15.61 2.89 9.70
N HIS A 114 15.95 1.83 10.43
CA HIS A 114 15.32 0.52 10.29
C HIS A 114 14.47 0.25 11.52
N VAL A 115 13.21 -0.14 11.29
CA VAL A 115 12.30 -0.58 12.34
C VAL A 115 11.62 -1.87 11.93
N ALA A 116 11.41 -2.76 12.89
CA ALA A 116 10.60 -3.95 12.71
C ALA A 116 9.62 -4.12 13.86
N CYS A 117 8.43 -4.60 13.56
CA CYS A 117 7.38 -4.85 14.54
C CYS A 117 6.62 -6.14 14.27
N VAL A 118 5.90 -6.61 15.29
CA VAL A 118 4.76 -7.51 15.10
C VAL A 118 3.52 -6.62 15.00
N PRO A 119 2.86 -6.54 13.83
CA PRO A 119 1.64 -5.77 13.66
C PRO A 119 0.47 -6.41 14.43
N LEU A 120 -0.64 -5.69 14.58
CA LEU A 120 -1.89 -6.23 15.15
C LEU A 120 -2.95 -6.40 14.07
N GLN A 121 -3.82 -7.39 14.23
CA GLN A 121 -4.98 -7.61 13.37
C GLN A 121 -6.02 -6.51 13.62
N TRP A 122 -6.18 -5.61 12.66
CA TRP A 122 -7.07 -4.45 12.78
C TRP A 122 -8.48 -4.75 13.30
N PRO A 123 -9.20 -5.77 12.79
CA PRO A 123 -10.58 -5.99 13.21
C PRO A 123 -10.70 -6.74 14.54
N LEU A 124 -9.60 -7.16 15.19
CA LEU A 124 -9.60 -7.96 16.42
C LEU A 124 -8.94 -7.19 17.58
N ASN A 125 -9.26 -7.56 18.82
CA ASN A 125 -8.75 -6.84 20.00
C ASN A 125 -7.45 -7.48 20.50
N GLY A 126 -6.32 -6.82 20.23
CA GLY A 126 -5.00 -7.17 20.75
C GLY A 126 -4.40 -8.44 20.15
N VAL A 127 -4.92 -8.91 19.01
CA VAL A 127 -4.46 -10.14 18.36
C VAL A 127 -3.27 -9.82 17.46
N PRO A 128 -2.07 -10.37 17.72
CA PRO A 128 -0.92 -10.17 16.86
C PRO A 128 -1.12 -10.75 15.47
N GLY A 129 -0.54 -10.12 14.45
CA GLY A 129 -0.41 -10.72 13.13
C GLY A 129 0.63 -11.84 13.15
N ASP A 130 0.36 -12.91 12.40
CA ASP A 130 1.34 -13.99 12.13
C ASP A 130 2.36 -13.56 11.06
N CYS A 131 2.95 -12.38 11.24
CA CYS A 131 3.92 -11.81 10.33
C CYS A 131 4.83 -10.81 11.04
N ARG A 132 5.94 -10.48 10.39
CA ARG A 132 6.83 -9.38 10.77
C ARG A 132 6.78 -8.32 9.70
N PHE A 133 6.65 -7.07 10.12
CA PHE A 133 6.87 -5.90 9.26
C PHE A 133 8.26 -5.35 9.47
N ASP A 134 8.94 -5.00 8.40
CA ASP A 134 10.17 -4.20 8.41
C ASP A 134 9.97 -2.94 7.55
N SER A 135 10.49 -1.80 8.02
CA SER A 135 10.58 -0.56 7.26
C SER A 135 11.99 0.02 7.36
N TRP A 136 12.56 0.41 6.21
CA TRP A 136 13.80 1.16 6.09
C TRP A 136 13.51 2.52 5.48
N LEU A 137 13.86 3.59 6.20
CA LEU A 137 13.53 4.96 5.84
C LEU A 137 14.82 5.78 5.72
N GLU A 138 14.94 6.52 4.63
CA GLU A 138 16.00 7.51 4.39
C GLU A 138 15.36 8.83 3.93
N ILE A 139 16.07 9.94 4.12
CA ILE A 139 15.63 11.24 3.58
C ILE A 139 16.69 11.84 2.64
N ASP A 140 16.23 12.44 1.55
CA ASP A 140 17.05 13.05 0.51
C ASP A 140 16.32 14.29 -0.04
N GLY A 141 16.79 15.48 0.32
CA GLY A 141 16.05 16.72 0.08
C GLY A 141 14.63 16.64 0.65
N PRO A 142 13.56 16.93 -0.13
CA PRO A 142 12.17 16.85 0.31
C PRO A 142 11.57 15.43 0.26
N VAL A 143 12.39 14.41 -0.01
CA VAL A 143 11.93 13.04 -0.29
C VAL A 143 12.22 12.13 0.90
N VAL A 144 11.22 11.38 1.35
CA VAL A 144 11.40 10.18 2.18
C VAL A 144 11.44 8.99 1.23
N LYS A 145 12.53 8.22 1.26
CA LYS A 145 12.66 6.95 0.52
C LYS A 145 12.39 5.82 1.48
N ALA A 146 11.43 4.97 1.14
CA ALA A 146 11.05 3.84 1.96
C ALA A 146 11.22 2.52 1.21
N ARG A 147 11.79 1.54 1.90
CA ARG A 147 11.66 0.12 1.58
C ARG A 147 10.85 -0.52 2.70
N ALA A 148 9.89 -1.36 2.34
CA ALA A 148 9.05 -2.06 3.29
C ALA A 148 9.02 -3.55 2.96
N ARG A 149 8.85 -4.38 3.98
CA ARG A 149 8.74 -5.82 3.85
C ARG A 149 7.70 -6.37 4.81
N ILE A 150 6.94 -7.34 4.34
CA ILE A 150 6.24 -8.30 5.17
C ILE A 150 6.90 -9.68 5.04
N THR A 151 7.13 -10.32 6.17
CA THR A 151 7.53 -11.73 6.27
C THR A 151 6.40 -12.47 6.97
N ASN A 152 5.65 -13.27 6.22
CA ASN A 152 4.60 -14.10 6.80
C ASN A 152 5.19 -15.34 7.49
N SER A 153 4.52 -15.76 8.56
CA SER A 153 4.78 -17.00 9.28
C SER A 153 3.47 -17.57 9.81
N ARG A 154 2.46 -17.63 8.92
CA ARG A 154 1.09 -18.05 9.23
C ARG A 154 1.04 -19.55 9.45
N GLY A 155 0.34 -19.97 10.50
CA GLY A 155 0.04 -21.40 10.75
C GLY A 155 -1.05 -21.97 9.83
N ASP A 156 -1.88 -21.10 9.24
CA ASP A 156 -2.84 -21.48 8.20
C ASP A 156 -2.18 -21.47 6.82
N HIS A 157 -2.16 -22.65 6.19
CA HIS A 157 -1.51 -22.88 4.89
C HIS A 157 -2.52 -22.87 3.71
N THR A 158 -3.76 -22.43 3.95
CA THR A 158 -4.77 -22.31 2.89
C THR A 158 -4.31 -21.30 1.84
N PHE A 159 -4.39 -21.68 0.56
CA PHE A 159 -4.13 -20.77 -0.54
C PHE A 159 -5.31 -19.80 -0.71
N TYR A 160 -5.11 -18.54 -0.32
CA TYR A 160 -6.12 -17.49 -0.47
C TYR A 160 -5.96 -16.74 -1.80
N PRO A 161 -7.07 -16.34 -2.45
CA PRO A 161 -7.01 -15.50 -3.64
C PRO A 161 -6.27 -14.19 -3.38
N ALA A 162 -5.69 -13.63 -4.45
CA ALA A 162 -5.04 -12.34 -4.38
C ALA A 162 -6.01 -11.26 -3.90
N ARG A 163 -5.53 -10.37 -3.03
CA ARG A 163 -6.29 -9.22 -2.56
C ARG A 163 -5.55 -7.93 -2.85
N LEU A 164 -6.32 -6.86 -2.96
CA LEU A 164 -5.79 -5.52 -3.14
C LEU A 164 -5.13 -5.05 -1.84
N GLN A 165 -3.87 -4.63 -1.93
CA GLN A 165 -3.02 -4.24 -0.81
C GLN A 165 -2.87 -2.72 -0.72
N GLU A 166 -2.61 -2.20 0.48
CA GLU A 166 -2.24 -0.79 0.71
C GLU A 166 -0.72 -0.65 0.83
N LEU A 167 -0.08 -0.09 -0.20
CA LEU A 167 1.38 -0.16 -0.36
C LEU A 167 2.03 1.24 -0.51
N PRO A 168 2.09 2.08 0.54
CA PRO A 168 1.51 1.94 1.88
C PRO A 168 0.14 2.67 1.96
N ALA A 169 -0.50 2.65 3.14
CA ALA A 169 -1.53 3.61 3.48
C ALA A 169 -0.89 4.94 3.92
N VAL A 170 -1.41 6.08 3.44
CA VAL A 170 -0.92 7.43 3.72
C VAL A 170 -2.10 8.33 4.12
N TYR A 171 -2.06 8.86 5.34
CA TYR A 171 -3.07 9.80 5.83
C TYR A 171 -2.48 11.19 6.12
N ALA A 172 -3.09 12.22 5.55
CA ALA A 172 -2.70 13.61 5.73
C ALA A 172 -3.80 14.46 6.36
N ASN A 173 -3.40 15.54 7.05
CA ASN A 173 -4.30 16.42 7.78
C ASN A 173 -5.28 17.19 6.88
N ALA A 174 -6.34 17.70 7.51
CA ALA A 174 -7.46 18.41 6.86
C ALA A 174 -7.13 19.50 5.82
N PRO A 175 -5.99 20.22 5.87
CA PRO A 175 -5.63 21.16 4.80
C PRO A 175 -5.36 20.49 3.44
N PHE A 176 -4.88 19.24 3.43
CA PHE A 176 -4.42 18.52 2.24
C PHE A 176 -5.57 17.74 1.59
N HIS A 177 -6.61 18.47 1.19
CA HIS A 177 -7.90 17.90 0.81
C HIS A 177 -8.08 17.66 -0.69
N ARG A 178 -7.16 18.17 -1.52
CA ARG A 178 -7.19 17.98 -2.97
C ARG A 178 -6.39 16.74 -3.35
N VAL A 179 -7.07 15.72 -3.87
CA VAL A 179 -6.42 14.49 -4.35
C VAL A 179 -6.18 14.59 -5.86
N VAL A 180 -4.91 14.56 -6.27
CA VAL A 180 -4.48 14.84 -7.65
C VAL A 180 -3.55 13.73 -8.17
N SER A 181 -3.70 13.37 -9.45
CA SER A 181 -2.80 12.46 -10.18
C SER A 181 -2.83 12.77 -11.68
N TYR A 182 -1.84 12.30 -12.44
CA TYR A 182 -1.92 12.27 -13.90
C TYR A 182 -2.48 10.94 -14.37
N GLN A 183 -3.59 10.99 -15.11
CA GLN A 183 -4.37 9.81 -15.53
C GLN A 183 -4.46 9.69 -17.07
N GLY A 184 -3.74 10.54 -17.80
CA GLY A 184 -3.84 10.64 -19.25
C GLY A 184 -3.01 9.59 -20.00
N ALA A 185 -3.24 9.48 -21.30
CA ALA A 185 -2.58 8.51 -22.17
C ALA A 185 -1.15 8.90 -22.59
N LYS A 186 -0.66 10.10 -22.22
CA LYS A 186 0.65 10.63 -22.62
C LYS A 186 1.51 10.99 -21.39
N PRO A 187 1.82 10.01 -20.53
CA PRO A 187 2.55 10.26 -19.30
C PRO A 187 3.91 10.91 -19.58
N PHE A 188 4.30 11.83 -18.70
CA PHE A 188 5.58 12.55 -18.73
C PHE A 188 5.80 13.44 -19.97
N THR A 189 4.72 13.88 -20.64
CA THR A 189 4.79 14.85 -21.74
C THR A 189 4.52 16.30 -21.31
N GLY A 190 4.24 16.52 -20.03
CA GLY A 190 3.93 17.85 -19.47
C GLY A 190 2.45 18.21 -19.50
N GLU A 191 1.56 17.34 -20.00
CA GLU A 191 0.11 17.51 -19.90
C GLU A 191 -0.35 17.66 -18.43
N THR A 192 -1.38 18.45 -18.18
CA THR A 192 -1.79 18.82 -16.81
C THR A 192 -2.31 17.62 -16.02
N ALA A 193 -1.89 17.48 -14.75
CA ALA A 193 -2.52 16.56 -13.80
C ALA A 193 -3.89 17.08 -13.36
N SER A 194 -4.80 16.20 -12.97
CA SER A 194 -6.18 16.57 -12.63
C SER A 194 -6.58 16.01 -11.27
N PRO A 195 -7.66 16.54 -10.66
CA PRO A 195 -8.33 15.84 -9.56
C PRO A 195 -8.66 14.40 -9.95
N VAL A 196 -8.55 13.50 -8.99
CA VAL A 196 -8.98 12.10 -9.14
C VAL A 196 -10.51 12.02 -9.20
N PRO A 197 -11.09 10.91 -9.68
CA PRO A 197 -12.53 10.72 -9.69
C PRO A 197 -13.14 10.90 -8.30
N ALA A 198 -14.33 11.48 -8.22
CA ALA A 198 -15.06 11.53 -6.96
C ALA A 198 -15.46 10.11 -6.52
N PRO A 199 -15.47 9.82 -5.20
CA PRO A 199 -15.94 8.53 -4.70
C PRO A 199 -17.41 8.30 -5.08
N THR A 200 -17.76 7.04 -5.35
CA THR A 200 -19.14 6.64 -5.60
C THR A 200 -19.75 6.01 -4.34
N GLY A 201 -20.89 6.52 -3.90
CA GLY A 201 -21.62 5.98 -2.74
C GLY A 201 -21.22 6.66 -1.41
N LYS A 202 -21.34 5.92 -0.30
CA LYS A 202 -21.11 6.45 1.05
C LYS A 202 -19.64 6.39 1.50
N HIS A 203 -18.82 5.61 0.81
CA HIS A 203 -17.42 5.44 1.14
C HIS A 203 -16.61 6.63 0.59
N PRO A 204 -15.68 7.22 1.35
CA PRO A 204 -15.00 8.45 0.95
C PRO A 204 -13.87 8.26 -0.07
N TRP A 205 -13.46 7.01 -0.34
CA TRP A 205 -12.35 6.70 -1.25
C TRP A 205 -12.83 6.29 -2.64
N SER A 206 -12.05 6.67 -3.64
CA SER A 206 -12.19 6.33 -5.05
C SER A 206 -10.97 5.52 -5.50
N PHE A 207 -11.08 4.85 -6.64
CA PHE A 207 -9.98 4.14 -7.30
C PHE A 207 -9.72 4.75 -8.67
N TRP A 208 -8.45 4.84 -9.08
CA TRP A 208 -8.06 5.36 -10.39
C TRP A 208 -6.71 4.82 -10.86
N MET A 209 -6.43 5.01 -12.15
CA MET A 209 -5.15 4.71 -12.77
C MET A 209 -4.32 5.98 -12.93
N GLY A 210 -3.23 6.10 -12.17
CA GLY A 210 -2.24 7.17 -12.29
C GLY A 210 -1.09 6.73 -13.21
N THR A 211 -1.14 7.09 -14.49
CA THR A 211 -0.22 6.62 -15.55
C THR A 211 1.22 7.11 -15.39
N GLU A 212 1.46 8.05 -14.48
CA GLU A 212 2.81 8.49 -14.07
C GLU A 212 3.31 7.87 -12.75
N GLY A 213 2.56 6.95 -12.14
CA GLY A 213 2.98 6.22 -10.94
C GLY A 213 3.03 7.05 -9.64
N TRP A 214 2.21 8.10 -9.56
CA TRP A 214 2.11 8.96 -8.38
C TRP A 214 0.70 9.49 -8.14
N ALA A 215 0.41 9.86 -6.89
CA ALA A 215 -0.75 10.63 -6.47
C ALA A 215 -0.36 11.61 -5.36
N ALA A 216 -1.14 12.67 -5.14
CA ALA A 216 -0.82 13.69 -4.14
C ALA A 216 -2.05 14.19 -3.37
N LEU A 217 -1.85 14.45 -2.07
CA LEU A 217 -2.76 15.18 -1.18
C LEU A 217 -2.24 16.61 -1.07
N LEU A 218 -2.98 17.58 -1.61
CA LEU A 218 -2.54 18.97 -1.76
C LEU A 218 -3.48 19.94 -1.06
N ASP A 219 -2.93 21.06 -0.62
CA ASP A 219 -3.68 22.23 -0.19
C ASP A 219 -4.11 23.09 -1.40
N ASP A 220 -4.77 24.23 -1.14
CA ASP A 220 -5.22 25.17 -2.16
C ASP A 220 -4.08 25.88 -2.93
N LYS A 221 -2.83 25.71 -2.49
CA LYS A 221 -1.63 26.33 -3.07
C LYS A 221 -0.76 25.32 -3.83
N ASP A 222 -1.30 24.13 -4.12
CA ASP A 222 -0.60 23.02 -4.77
C ASP A 222 0.62 22.54 -3.96
N PHE A 223 0.62 22.70 -2.64
CA PHE A 223 1.64 22.16 -1.75
C PHE A 223 1.07 21.01 -0.91
N GLY A 224 1.85 19.95 -0.71
CA GLY A 224 1.43 18.86 0.17
C GLY A 224 2.26 17.60 0.02
N LEU A 225 1.60 16.46 0.21
CA LEU A 225 2.23 15.15 0.31
C LEU A 225 1.95 14.32 -0.95
N GLY A 226 3.00 14.09 -1.73
CA GLY A 226 3.00 13.15 -2.85
C GLY A 226 3.38 11.75 -2.41
N LEU A 227 2.68 10.74 -2.91
CA LEU A 227 3.03 9.33 -2.84
C LEU A 227 3.46 8.84 -4.22
N ILE A 228 4.68 8.30 -4.30
CA ILE A 228 5.21 7.65 -5.50
C ILE A 228 5.42 6.18 -5.16
N THR A 229 4.87 5.29 -5.99
CA THR A 229 5.02 3.84 -5.84
C THR A 229 5.60 3.29 -7.13
N PRO A 230 6.95 3.21 -7.25
CA PRO A 230 7.60 2.84 -8.51
C PRO A 230 7.03 1.54 -9.11
N GLY A 231 6.65 1.59 -10.38
CA GLY A 231 6.06 0.47 -11.12
C GLY A 231 4.57 0.20 -10.82
N ARG A 232 3.93 0.93 -9.90
CA ARG A 232 2.49 0.80 -9.61
C ARG A 232 1.73 2.02 -10.12
N VAL A 233 0.66 1.75 -10.85
CA VAL A 233 -0.18 2.78 -11.48
C VAL A 233 -1.61 2.76 -10.97
N HIS A 234 -2.00 1.78 -10.15
CA HIS A 234 -3.31 1.73 -9.51
C HIS A 234 -3.24 2.38 -8.13
N PHE A 235 -4.18 3.28 -7.85
CA PHE A 235 -4.25 4.00 -6.59
C PHE A 235 -5.67 4.00 -6.04
N THR A 236 -5.76 4.13 -4.73
CA THR A 236 -6.99 4.45 -4.01
C THR A 236 -6.76 5.67 -3.13
N GLY A 237 -7.83 6.40 -2.85
CA GLY A 237 -7.74 7.62 -2.06
C GLY A 237 -8.93 8.55 -2.19
N GLY A 238 -8.90 9.60 -1.39
CA GLY A 238 -9.95 10.60 -1.32
C GLY A 238 -9.78 11.50 -0.11
N PHE A 239 -10.85 12.23 0.23
CA PHE A 239 -10.88 13.09 1.41
C PHE A 239 -12.16 12.83 2.20
N ALA A 240 -12.02 12.59 3.51
CA ALA A 240 -13.12 12.39 4.43
C ALA A 240 -13.25 13.60 5.37
N GLY A 241 -14.50 14.03 5.62
CA GLY A 241 -14.79 15.18 6.48
C GLY A 241 -14.85 16.50 5.72
N GLN A 242 -14.41 17.57 6.37
CA GLN A 242 -14.39 18.92 5.80
C GLN A 242 -12.95 19.46 5.80
N PRO A 243 -12.52 20.17 4.74
CA PRO A 243 -11.26 20.91 4.76
C PRO A 243 -11.20 21.82 5.97
N GLY A 244 -10.01 21.97 6.55
CA GLY A 244 -9.89 22.60 7.86
C GLY A 244 -8.45 22.95 8.24
N PRO A 245 -8.25 23.45 9.48
CA PRO A 245 -6.93 23.77 9.99
C PRO A 245 -6.07 22.52 10.09
N ASN A 246 -4.74 22.73 10.14
CA ASN A 246 -3.82 21.63 10.39
C ASN A 246 -3.93 21.16 11.86
N ASP A 247 -4.58 20.02 12.06
CA ASP A 247 -4.76 19.33 13.33
C ASP A 247 -4.45 17.85 13.14
N THR A 248 -3.37 17.38 13.75
CA THR A 248 -2.91 15.98 13.67
C THR A 248 -3.88 15.02 14.35
N THR A 249 -4.74 15.51 15.23
CA THR A 249 -5.76 14.74 15.96
C THR A 249 -7.16 15.03 15.47
N GLY A 250 -7.30 15.64 14.28
CA GLY A 250 -8.59 15.92 13.66
C GLY A 250 -9.12 14.72 12.88
N ASN A 251 -10.44 14.52 12.92
CA ASN A 251 -11.09 13.41 12.19
C ASN A 251 -11.13 13.62 10.66
N SER A 252 -11.09 14.87 10.16
CA SER A 252 -11.00 15.13 8.72
C SER A 252 -9.62 14.74 8.20
N THR A 253 -9.57 13.97 7.10
CA THR A 253 -8.31 13.40 6.61
C THR A 253 -8.32 13.19 5.11
N GLY A 254 -7.18 13.43 4.47
CA GLY A 254 -6.87 12.96 3.13
C GLY A 254 -6.23 11.57 3.21
N TYR A 255 -6.59 10.69 2.30
CA TYR A 255 -6.07 9.32 2.23
C TYR A 255 -5.55 9.00 0.84
N LEU A 256 -4.41 8.32 0.78
CA LEU A 256 -3.85 7.71 -0.42
C LEU A 256 -3.31 6.32 -0.08
N ALA A 257 -3.41 5.40 -1.02
CA ALA A 257 -2.57 4.22 -1.06
C ALA A 257 -2.23 3.85 -2.51
N GLY A 258 -0.98 3.46 -2.73
CA GLY A 258 -0.64 2.67 -3.91
C GLY A 258 -1.29 1.30 -3.78
N GLN A 259 -1.83 0.78 -4.88
CA GLN A 259 -2.54 -0.48 -4.89
C GLN A 259 -1.76 -1.53 -5.68
N GLY A 260 -1.78 -2.76 -5.19
CA GLY A 260 -1.28 -3.95 -5.88
C GLY A 260 -2.15 -5.14 -5.49
N GLN A 261 -2.49 -5.99 -6.46
CA GLN A 261 -3.22 -7.22 -6.19
C GLN A 261 -2.20 -8.34 -5.98
N GLU A 262 -2.14 -8.86 -4.76
CA GLU A 262 -1.06 -9.76 -4.34
C GLU A 262 -1.62 -11.02 -3.68
N ILE A 263 -0.97 -12.15 -3.96
CA ILE A 263 -1.15 -13.41 -3.24
C ILE A 263 -0.15 -13.42 -2.09
N LEU A 264 -0.63 -13.49 -0.87
CA LEU A 264 0.21 -13.55 0.33
C LEU A 264 0.20 -14.97 0.89
N ASP A 265 1.12 -15.81 0.42
CA ASP A 265 1.31 -17.15 0.95
C ASP A 265 1.63 -17.13 2.45
N HIS A 266 1.44 -18.28 3.09
CA HIS A 266 1.58 -18.42 4.53
C HIS A 266 3.01 -18.10 5.04
N ASP A 267 4.01 -18.18 4.17
CA ASP A 267 5.43 -17.96 4.46
C ASP A 267 6.10 -16.95 3.49
N ILE A 268 5.31 -16.14 2.76
CA ILE A 268 5.84 -15.19 1.78
C ILE A 268 6.78 -14.16 2.40
N ILE A 269 7.82 -13.80 1.65
CA ILE A 269 8.62 -12.61 1.87
C ILE A 269 8.30 -11.62 0.76
N TYR A 270 7.49 -10.61 1.07
CA TYR A 270 7.08 -9.60 0.09
C TYR A 270 7.71 -8.25 0.41
N GLU A 271 8.51 -7.73 -0.52
CA GLU A 271 9.13 -6.41 -0.42
C GLU A 271 8.54 -5.42 -1.43
N PHE A 272 8.40 -4.17 -1.02
CA PHE A 272 8.08 -3.07 -1.93
C PHE A 272 8.78 -1.77 -1.54
N ARG A 273 8.75 -0.79 -2.44
CA ARG A 273 9.33 0.54 -2.22
C ARG A 273 8.29 1.60 -2.51
N TYR A 274 8.38 2.69 -1.77
CA TYR A 274 7.61 3.90 -2.02
C TYR A 274 8.44 5.12 -1.66
N GLU A 275 8.03 6.27 -2.17
CA GLU A 275 8.59 7.55 -1.77
C GLU A 275 7.47 8.50 -1.36
N LEU A 276 7.72 9.28 -0.31
CA LEU A 276 6.90 10.42 0.04
C LEU A 276 7.64 11.68 -0.36
N VAL A 277 6.96 12.61 -1.02
CA VAL A 277 7.55 13.90 -1.40
C VAL A 277 6.71 15.00 -0.77
N LEU A 278 7.32 15.75 0.15
CA LEU A 278 6.67 16.91 0.76
C LEU A 278 7.09 18.18 0.02
N GLY A 279 6.21 18.71 -0.82
CA GLY A 279 6.57 19.82 -1.72
C GLY A 279 5.42 20.30 -2.60
N ALA A 280 5.76 21.13 -3.58
CA ALA A 280 4.81 21.56 -4.59
C ALA A 280 4.48 20.40 -5.56
N LEU A 281 3.30 20.45 -6.19
CA LEU A 281 2.87 19.48 -7.21
C LEU A 281 3.92 19.27 -8.31
N SER A 282 4.59 20.34 -8.73
CA SER A 282 5.66 20.27 -9.73
C SER A 282 6.89 19.50 -9.24
N GLU A 283 7.27 19.63 -7.97
CA GLU A 283 8.38 18.86 -7.36
C GLU A 283 8.02 17.38 -7.22
N ILE A 284 6.77 17.08 -6.79
CA ILE A 284 6.25 15.70 -6.69
C ILE A 284 6.30 15.02 -8.05
N ARG A 285 5.75 15.67 -9.09
CA ARG A 285 5.71 15.12 -10.44
C ARG A 285 7.10 14.98 -11.06
N ALA A 286 7.99 15.95 -10.84
CA ALA A 286 9.38 15.87 -11.29
C ALA A 286 10.11 14.69 -10.61
N ARG A 287 9.85 14.43 -9.32
CA ARG A 287 10.42 13.28 -8.63
C ARG A 287 9.92 11.95 -9.21
N ALA A 288 8.63 11.84 -9.51
CA ALA A 288 8.06 10.64 -10.10
C ALA A 288 8.68 10.28 -11.47
N ALA A 289 9.06 11.29 -12.26
CA ALA A 289 9.71 11.09 -13.55
C ALA A 289 11.06 10.34 -13.46
N HIS A 290 11.75 10.35 -12.31
CA HIS A 290 12.97 9.55 -12.09
C HIS A 290 12.69 8.04 -12.05
N HIS A 291 11.45 7.63 -11.80
CA HIS A 291 11.02 6.23 -11.77
C HIS A 291 10.33 5.78 -13.05
N ARG A 292 10.28 6.65 -14.08
CA ARG A 292 9.72 6.29 -15.39
C ARG A 292 10.51 5.14 -16.00
N SER A 293 9.84 4.01 -16.24
CA SER A 293 10.40 2.96 -17.10
C SER A 293 10.39 3.43 -18.56
N THR A 294 11.52 3.23 -19.25
CA THR A 294 11.61 3.33 -20.71
C THR A 294 11.57 1.97 -21.39
N ALA A 295 11.58 0.89 -20.62
CA ALA A 295 11.48 -0.47 -21.12
C ALA A 295 10.03 -0.90 -21.22
N LEU A 296 9.72 -1.70 -22.25
CA LEU A 296 8.45 -2.40 -22.36
C LEU A 296 8.27 -3.37 -21.18
N PRO A 297 7.01 -3.68 -20.78
CA PRO A 297 6.76 -4.66 -19.75
C PRO A 297 7.37 -6.01 -20.10
N ALA A 298 8.13 -6.56 -19.16
CA ALA A 298 8.71 -7.90 -19.25
C ALA A 298 8.69 -8.53 -17.85
N TRP A 299 8.18 -9.76 -17.78
CA TRP A 299 8.08 -10.51 -16.54
C TRP A 299 8.88 -11.80 -16.67
N ASN A 300 9.76 -12.02 -15.70
CA ASN A 300 10.50 -13.25 -15.50
C ASN A 300 10.10 -13.78 -14.12
N PHE A 301 9.70 -15.05 -14.07
CA PHE A 301 9.18 -15.69 -12.87
C PHE A 301 10.18 -16.61 -12.19
N ALA A 302 11.48 -16.28 -12.26
CA ALA A 302 12.53 -17.09 -11.64
C ALA A 302 12.52 -17.05 -10.10
N GLU A 303 12.07 -15.95 -9.52
CA GLU A 303 12.19 -15.69 -8.06
C GLU A 303 10.83 -15.42 -7.39
N ASP A 304 9.84 -14.94 -8.14
CA ASP A 304 8.52 -14.58 -7.62
C ASP A 304 7.45 -14.57 -8.72
N ARG A 305 6.22 -14.22 -8.33
CA ARG A 305 5.07 -14.08 -9.25
C ARG A 305 5.05 -12.74 -10.00
N ARG A 306 5.95 -11.80 -9.70
CA ARG A 306 5.95 -10.43 -10.24
C ARG A 306 4.58 -9.73 -10.16
N SER A 307 3.86 -9.95 -9.05
CA SER A 307 2.48 -9.48 -8.81
C SER A 307 1.42 -10.00 -9.78
N TRP A 308 1.73 -11.05 -10.55
CA TRP A 308 0.70 -11.79 -11.28
C TRP A 308 -0.15 -12.60 -10.30
N HIS A 309 -1.42 -12.71 -10.63
CA HIS A 309 -2.40 -13.44 -9.83
C HIS A 309 -3.36 -14.22 -10.72
N TYR A 310 -4.28 -14.93 -10.07
CA TYR A 310 -5.08 -15.95 -10.73
C TYR A 310 -6.58 -15.71 -10.58
N GLN A 311 -7.31 -16.13 -11.60
CA GLN A 311 -8.73 -16.46 -11.52
C GLN A 311 -8.88 -17.93 -11.92
N ASN A 312 -9.55 -18.74 -11.09
CA ASN A 312 -9.76 -20.17 -11.35
C ASN A 312 -8.47 -20.94 -11.69
N ALA A 313 -7.34 -20.52 -11.12
CA ALA A 313 -6.03 -21.14 -11.28
C ALA A 313 -5.23 -20.98 -9.98
N SER A 314 -4.18 -21.78 -9.84
CA SER A 314 -3.27 -21.74 -8.69
C SER A 314 -1.87 -22.14 -9.13
N ASP A 315 -0.89 -21.93 -8.27
CA ASP A 315 0.47 -22.44 -8.45
C ASP A 315 0.90 -23.27 -7.24
N ARG A 316 2.21 -23.57 -7.18
CA ARG A 316 2.81 -24.36 -6.11
C ARG A 316 3.01 -23.64 -4.77
N GLY A 317 2.64 -22.37 -4.67
CA GLY A 317 2.91 -21.56 -3.49
C GLY A 317 4.29 -20.88 -3.53
N TRP A 318 4.63 -20.23 -2.41
CA TRP A 318 5.94 -19.63 -2.18
C TRP A 318 6.92 -20.65 -1.56
N PRO A 319 8.24 -20.57 -1.83
CA PRO A 319 8.89 -19.70 -2.81
C PRO A 319 8.74 -20.20 -4.25
N VAL A 320 8.71 -19.26 -5.20
CA VAL A 320 8.86 -19.57 -6.62
C VAL A 320 10.33 -19.88 -6.90
N GLN A 321 10.60 -20.92 -7.70
CA GLN A 321 11.95 -21.37 -8.04
C GLN A 321 12.04 -21.62 -9.54
N ASP A 322 12.88 -20.84 -10.22
CA ASP A 322 13.22 -20.91 -11.64
C ASP A 322 12.09 -20.55 -12.63
N TYR A 323 10.85 -20.95 -12.36
CA TYR A 323 9.67 -20.64 -13.18
C TYR A 323 8.37 -20.71 -12.36
N LEU A 324 7.30 -20.14 -12.94
CA LEU A 324 5.95 -20.20 -12.38
C LEU A 324 5.20 -21.43 -12.92
N GLU A 325 5.03 -22.46 -12.10
CA GLU A 325 4.21 -23.63 -12.43
C GLU A 325 2.74 -23.37 -12.07
N VAL A 326 1.91 -23.08 -13.07
CA VAL A 326 0.49 -22.77 -12.90
C VAL A 326 -0.38 -23.96 -13.30
N THR A 327 -1.36 -24.29 -12.45
CA THR A 327 -2.36 -25.32 -12.70
C THR A 327 -3.66 -24.70 -13.21
N PHE A 328 -4.13 -25.22 -14.33
CA PHE A 328 -5.35 -24.79 -15.05
C PHE A 328 -6.39 -25.90 -15.06
N ASP A 329 -6.88 -26.31 -13.89
CA ASP A 329 -7.79 -27.45 -13.68
C ASP A 329 -9.27 -27.06 -13.47
N GLN A 330 -9.57 -25.77 -13.41
CA GLN A 330 -10.92 -25.24 -13.28
C GLN A 330 -11.44 -24.63 -14.60
N ASN A 331 -12.72 -24.27 -14.62
CA ASN A 331 -13.33 -23.61 -15.77
C ASN A 331 -12.83 -22.17 -15.88
N ASP A 332 -12.49 -21.75 -17.10
CA ASP A 332 -12.01 -20.39 -17.42
C ASP A 332 -10.83 -19.95 -16.52
N PRO A 333 -9.70 -20.70 -16.53
CA PRO A 333 -8.52 -20.35 -15.76
C PRO A 333 -7.80 -19.16 -16.41
N GLN A 334 -7.43 -18.17 -15.61
CA GLN A 334 -6.75 -16.96 -16.07
C GLN A 334 -5.54 -16.64 -15.20
N LEU A 335 -4.51 -16.14 -15.87
CA LEU A 335 -3.30 -15.59 -15.29
C LEU A 335 -3.31 -14.08 -15.63
N ILE A 336 -3.33 -13.23 -14.60
CA ILE A 336 -3.61 -11.79 -14.72
C ILE A 336 -2.39 -11.00 -14.25
N SER A 337 -1.88 -10.13 -15.12
CA SER A 337 -0.71 -9.28 -14.82
C SER A 337 -1.08 -8.15 -13.85
N PRO A 338 -0.10 -7.57 -13.12
CA PRO A 338 -0.32 -6.27 -12.52
C PRO A 338 -0.63 -5.23 -13.61
N PHE A 339 -1.34 -4.17 -13.23
CA PHE A 339 -1.56 -3.05 -14.14
C PHE A 339 -0.23 -2.40 -14.54
N THR A 340 -0.02 -2.26 -15.83
CA THR A 340 1.10 -1.52 -16.42
C THR A 340 0.64 -0.88 -17.73
N PHE A 341 1.22 0.26 -18.09
CA PHE A 341 0.84 1.01 -19.29
C PHE A 341 2.04 1.22 -20.21
N TRP A 342 1.79 1.05 -21.50
CA TRP A 342 2.72 1.31 -22.57
C TRP A 342 1.93 1.72 -23.81
N GLN A 343 2.57 2.36 -24.79
CA GLN A 343 1.93 2.59 -26.08
C GLN A 343 1.93 1.28 -26.86
N ALA A 344 0.76 0.82 -27.32
CA ALA A 344 0.66 -0.46 -28.04
C ALA A 344 1.54 -0.48 -29.30
N GLU A 345 1.73 0.66 -29.97
CA GLU A 345 2.62 0.81 -31.13
C GLU A 345 4.11 0.56 -30.81
N GLU A 346 4.53 0.73 -29.55
CA GLU A 346 5.89 0.44 -29.09
C GLU A 346 6.12 -1.05 -28.82
N ALA A 347 5.04 -1.85 -28.66
CA ALA A 347 5.09 -3.28 -28.34
C ALA A 347 4.33 -4.13 -29.39
N PRO A 348 4.82 -4.23 -30.64
CA PRO A 348 4.11 -4.94 -31.71
C PRO A 348 4.12 -6.47 -31.57
N PHE A 349 4.87 -7.02 -30.61
CA PHE A 349 4.98 -8.46 -30.38
C PHE A 349 4.83 -8.78 -28.89
N LEU A 350 4.12 -9.87 -28.61
CA LEU A 350 4.12 -10.54 -27.32
C LEU A 350 4.89 -11.85 -27.47
N VAL A 351 5.84 -12.09 -26.56
CA VAL A 351 6.59 -13.34 -26.47
C VAL A 351 6.16 -14.06 -25.19
N ILE A 352 5.75 -15.32 -25.34
CA ILE A 352 5.42 -16.21 -24.23
C ILE A 352 6.41 -17.37 -24.29
N GLU A 353 7.25 -17.48 -23.27
CA GLU A 353 8.12 -18.64 -23.05
C GLU A 353 7.50 -19.49 -21.96
N ALA A 354 6.90 -20.62 -22.35
CA ALA A 354 6.20 -21.50 -21.43
C ALA A 354 6.17 -22.93 -21.98
N ALA A 355 6.16 -23.90 -21.08
CA ALA A 355 5.88 -25.29 -21.39
C ALA A 355 4.39 -25.59 -21.12
N PHE A 356 3.76 -26.32 -22.03
CA PHE A 356 2.32 -26.63 -21.93
C PHE A 356 2.06 -28.13 -21.86
N SER A 357 1.41 -28.56 -20.78
CA SER A 357 0.84 -29.91 -20.65
C SER A 357 -0.69 -29.83 -20.65
N THR A 358 -1.28 -29.82 -21.84
CA THR A 358 -2.74 -29.69 -22.01
C THR A 358 -3.21 -30.28 -23.33
N SER A 359 -4.48 -30.71 -23.39
CA SER A 359 -5.13 -31.11 -24.65
C SER A 359 -5.56 -29.90 -25.50
N GLN A 360 -5.65 -28.72 -24.89
CA GLN A 360 -6.00 -27.48 -25.58
C GLN A 360 -4.97 -27.14 -26.66
N LYS A 361 -5.43 -26.55 -27.76
CA LYS A 361 -4.60 -26.21 -28.92
C LYS A 361 -4.40 -24.70 -29.08
N GLN A 362 -5.09 -23.91 -28.27
CA GLN A 362 -5.08 -22.47 -28.34
C GLN A 362 -5.13 -21.88 -26.94
N GLY A 363 -4.38 -20.79 -26.75
CA GLY A 363 -4.52 -19.88 -25.63
C GLY A 363 -5.08 -18.54 -26.11
N VAL A 364 -5.54 -17.74 -25.16
CA VAL A 364 -6.07 -16.40 -25.41
C VAL A 364 -5.29 -15.39 -24.58
N VAL A 365 -4.93 -14.27 -25.20
CA VAL A 365 -4.42 -13.09 -24.50
C VAL A 365 -5.47 -12.01 -24.64
N MET A 366 -5.80 -11.35 -23.54
CA MET A 366 -6.72 -10.22 -23.48
C MET A 366 -5.98 -9.02 -22.91
N TRP A 367 -6.35 -7.81 -23.34
CA TRP A 367 -5.80 -6.57 -22.80
C TRP A 367 -6.89 -5.52 -22.61
N GLN A 368 -6.62 -4.54 -21.77
CA GLN A 368 -7.53 -3.44 -21.47
C GLN A 368 -6.94 -2.14 -22.03
N ALA A 369 -7.75 -1.38 -22.75
CA ALA A 369 -7.39 -0.01 -23.13
C ALA A 369 -7.55 0.93 -21.92
N LEU A 370 -6.74 1.99 -21.86
CA LEU A 370 -6.70 2.91 -20.71
C LEU A 370 -8.07 3.54 -20.39
N ASP A 371 -8.88 3.82 -21.39
CA ASP A 371 -10.19 4.47 -21.28
C ASP A 371 -11.36 3.50 -21.06
N GLU A 372 -11.10 2.19 -21.06
CA GLU A 372 -12.09 1.15 -20.84
C GLU A 372 -12.13 0.68 -19.39
N LYS A 373 -13.30 0.18 -18.96
CA LYS A 373 -13.47 -0.50 -17.67
C LYS A 373 -13.48 -2.02 -17.88
N GLY A 374 -12.32 -2.64 -17.68
CA GLY A 374 -12.14 -4.08 -17.85
C GLY A 374 -11.87 -4.50 -19.30
N PHE A 375 -11.79 -5.80 -19.52
CA PHE A 375 -11.51 -6.37 -20.84
C PHE A 375 -12.71 -6.22 -21.78
N SER A 376 -12.43 -5.79 -23.01
CA SER A 376 -13.38 -5.78 -24.12
C SER A 376 -13.28 -7.08 -24.92
N SER A 377 -14.40 -7.56 -25.47
CA SER A 377 -14.41 -8.70 -26.41
C SER A 377 -13.67 -8.41 -27.72
N ASP A 378 -13.37 -7.14 -28.00
CA ASP A 378 -12.62 -6.72 -29.18
C ASP A 378 -11.11 -6.68 -28.92
N HIS A 379 -10.67 -6.80 -27.66
CA HIS A 379 -9.28 -6.69 -27.22
C HIS A 379 -8.71 -8.04 -26.81
N PHE A 380 -8.64 -8.96 -27.78
CA PHE A 380 -8.01 -10.25 -27.59
C PHE A 380 -7.24 -10.72 -28.84
N ALA A 381 -6.31 -11.63 -28.61
CA ALA A 381 -5.63 -12.40 -29.64
C ALA A 381 -5.54 -13.86 -29.21
N THR A 382 -5.61 -14.78 -30.17
CA THR A 382 -5.35 -16.20 -29.92
C THR A 382 -3.92 -16.55 -30.33
N PHE A 383 -3.33 -17.51 -29.64
CA PHE A 383 -2.03 -18.07 -30.00
C PHE A 383 -2.10 -19.60 -29.96
N PRO A 384 -1.37 -20.30 -30.85
CA PRO A 384 -1.32 -21.76 -30.81
C PRO A 384 -0.57 -22.23 -29.57
N ILE A 385 -1.13 -23.23 -28.89
CA ILE A 385 -0.40 -23.98 -27.86
C ILE A 385 0.26 -25.17 -28.53
N GLN A 386 1.59 -25.19 -28.50
CA GLN A 386 2.38 -26.37 -28.84
C GLN A 386 2.69 -27.07 -27.52
N GLY A 387 2.11 -28.25 -27.32
CA GLY A 387 2.38 -29.04 -26.12
C GLY A 387 3.77 -29.67 -26.21
N ASP A 388 4.48 -29.71 -25.09
CA ASP A 388 5.87 -30.16 -25.05
C ASP A 388 6.01 -31.69 -24.89
N GLY A 389 4.89 -32.41 -24.83
CA GLY A 389 4.81 -33.87 -24.65
C GLY A 389 4.47 -34.24 -23.23
#